data_AF-A0A3Q9C433-F1
#
_entry.id   AF-A0A3Q9C433-F1
#
_cell.length_a   1.000
_cell.length_b   1.000
_cell.length_c   1.000
_cell.angle_alpha   90.00
_cell.angle_beta   90.00
_cell.angle_gamma   90.00
#
_symmetry.space_group_name_H-M   'P 1'
#
loop_
_entity.id
_entity.type
_entity.pdbx_description
1 polymer ?
#
loop_
_entity_poly.entity_id
_entity_poly.type
_entity_poly.pdbx_seq_one_letter_code
_entity_poly.pdbx_strand_id
1 'polypeptide(L)'
;MTDPEYAPIPTTPAAVASAVLAAIEARPDAFAMNHWAHLPHTTRLAPTQAPACGPTLCAAGWAAHVTGWTLVSLPDDEQAEIIGDGDGDTYTTRTSIYAERGEERRLIRDVAAEALGLTPSETFWYDTPPTALHLLREIAGR
;
A
#
# COMPACT_ATOMS: atom_id res chain seq x y z
N MET A 1 9.32 19.78 23.80
CA MET A 1 8.44 18.72 23.24
C MET A 1 8.32 19.04 21.77
N THR A 2 9.16 18.41 20.95
CA THR A 2 9.03 18.49 19.50
C THR A 2 7.94 17.48 19.15
N ASP A 3 6.76 17.96 18.77
CA ASP A 3 5.80 17.14 18.04
C ASP A 3 6.54 16.53 16.85
N PRO A 4 6.43 15.21 16.58
CA PRO A 4 6.99 14.67 15.37
C PRO A 4 6.26 15.31 14.21
N GLU A 5 6.96 16.19 13.49
CA GLU A 5 6.50 16.83 12.27
C GLU A 5 6.13 15.71 11.29
N TYR A 6 4.83 15.41 11.21
CA TYR A 6 4.31 14.35 10.36
C TYR A 6 4.61 14.78 8.93
N ALA A 7 5.48 14.03 8.24
CA ALA A 7 5.79 14.32 6.84
C ALA A 7 4.47 14.45 6.06
N PRO A 8 4.32 15.49 5.23
CA PRO A 8 3.08 15.71 4.51
C PRO A 8 2.76 14.49 3.64
N ILE A 9 1.49 14.10 3.61
CA ILE A 9 1.04 12.98 2.78
C ILE A 9 1.36 13.32 1.31
N PRO A 10 2.11 12.48 0.59
CA PRO A 10 2.45 12.73 -0.82
C PRO A 10 1.18 12.70 -1.68
N THR A 11 1.03 13.68 -2.57
CA THR A 11 -0.19 13.86 -3.38
C THR A 11 0.04 13.73 -4.89
N THR A 12 1.26 13.43 -5.34
CA THR A 12 1.57 13.20 -6.76
C THR A 12 2.17 11.81 -6.95
N PRO A 13 2.00 11.17 -8.11
CA PRO A 13 2.60 9.86 -8.39
C PRO A 13 4.09 9.78 -8.09
N ALA A 14 4.87 10.77 -8.55
CA ALA A 14 6.31 10.82 -8.32
C ALA A 14 6.67 10.99 -6.83
N ALA A 15 5.89 11.78 -6.08
CA ALA A 15 6.10 11.95 -4.64
C ALA A 15 5.74 10.69 -3.87
N VAL A 16 4.66 9.99 -4.25
CA VAL A 16 4.26 8.71 -3.64
C VAL A 16 5.33 7.66 -3.91
N ALA A 17 5.77 7.51 -5.16
CA ALA A 17 6.80 6.55 -5.51
C ALA A 17 8.12 6.83 -4.78
N SER A 18 8.51 8.10 -4.66
CA SER A 18 9.68 8.52 -3.86
C SER A 18 9.53 8.19 -2.37
N ALA A 19 8.33 8.39 -1.80
CA ALA A 19 8.05 8.06 -0.41
C ALA A 19 8.08 6.54 -0.16
N VAL A 20 7.53 5.75 -1.09
CA VAL A 20 7.60 4.28 -1.04
C VAL A 20 9.05 3.81 -1.09
N LEU A 21 9.85 4.33 -2.01
CA LEU A 21 11.28 4.00 -2.10
C LEU A 21 12.02 4.33 -0.81
N ALA A 22 11.81 5.53 -0.25
CA ALA A 22 12.43 5.93 1.00
C ALA A 22 12.03 5.02 2.17
N ALA A 23 10.76 4.60 2.22
CA ALA A 23 10.27 3.69 3.25
C ALA A 23 10.87 2.28 3.13
N ILE A 24 11.00 1.76 1.90
CA ILE A 24 11.66 0.46 1.63
C ILE A 24 13.15 0.55 1.95
N GLU A 25 13.84 1.63 1.58
CA GLU A 25 15.25 1.86 1.90
C GLU A 25 15.48 1.92 3.42
N ALA A 26 14.57 2.56 4.15
CA ALA A 26 14.63 2.60 5.61
C ALA A 26 14.39 1.23 6.26
N ARG A 27 13.56 0.37 5.65
CA ARG A 27 13.07 -0.91 6.20
C ARG A 27 13.02 -2.01 5.14
N PRO A 28 14.17 -2.46 4.63
CA PRO A 28 14.22 -3.49 3.58
C PRO A 28 13.68 -4.84 4.06
N ASP A 29 13.71 -5.11 5.36
CA ASP A 29 13.16 -6.30 6.01
C ASP A 29 11.64 -6.39 5.91
N ALA A 30 10.96 -5.25 5.76
CA ALA A 30 9.50 -5.16 5.67
C ALA A 30 8.99 -5.15 4.22
N PHE A 31 9.86 -5.24 3.21
CA PHE A 31 9.46 -5.28 1.80
C PHE A 31 9.35 -6.72 1.30
N ALA A 32 8.12 -7.16 1.01
CA ALA A 32 7.86 -8.51 0.51
C ALA A 32 6.74 -8.50 -0.54
N MET A 33 7.01 -9.13 -1.69
CA MET A 33 6.12 -9.12 -2.86
C MET A 33 5.14 -10.31 -2.91
N ASN A 34 5.10 -11.14 -1.87
CA ASN A 34 4.25 -12.35 -1.81
C ASN A 34 2.84 -12.08 -1.27
N HIS A 35 2.65 -10.98 -0.54
CA HIS A 35 1.36 -10.58 0.03
C HIS A 35 1.16 -9.08 -0.12
N TRP A 36 -0.08 -8.63 -0.32
CA TRP A 36 -0.44 -7.21 -0.24
C TRP A 36 0.05 -6.59 1.07
N ALA A 37 -0.31 -7.24 2.17
CA ALA A 37 0.16 -6.98 3.52
C ALA A 37 0.11 -8.29 4.31
N HIS A 38 1.14 -8.58 5.08
CA HIS A 38 1.17 -9.68 6.03
C HIS A 38 1.41 -9.12 7.42
N LEU A 39 0.41 -9.24 8.31
CA LEU A 39 0.42 -8.64 9.64
C LEU A 39 0.31 -9.74 10.72
N PRO A 40 1.40 -10.43 11.09
CA PRO A 40 1.33 -11.65 11.91
C PRO A 40 0.89 -11.45 13.38
N HIS A 41 0.86 -10.20 13.85
CA HIS A 41 0.61 -9.87 15.27
C HIS A 41 -0.51 -8.84 15.46
N THR A 42 -1.15 -8.40 14.37
CA THR A 42 -2.22 -7.41 14.38
C THR A 42 -3.06 -7.57 13.12
N THR A 43 -4.33 -7.19 13.15
CA THR A 43 -5.14 -7.14 11.93
C THR A 43 -5.08 -5.77 11.25
N ARG A 44 -4.40 -4.78 11.85
CA ARG A 44 -4.39 -3.39 11.39
C ARG A 44 -3.00 -2.76 11.49
N LEU A 45 -2.62 -2.00 10.47
CA LEU A 45 -1.43 -1.14 10.45
C LEU A 45 -1.87 0.29 10.10
N ALA A 46 -1.89 1.17 11.09
CA ALA A 46 -2.27 2.56 10.91
C ALA A 46 -1.18 3.34 10.15
N PRO A 47 -1.51 4.43 9.42
CA PRO A 47 -0.54 5.18 8.61
C PRO A 47 0.65 5.74 9.39
N THR A 48 0.45 5.99 10.68
CA THR A 48 1.46 6.53 11.59
C THR A 48 2.41 5.46 12.14
N GLN A 49 2.11 4.17 11.90
CA GLN A 49 2.87 3.04 12.42
C GLN A 49 3.79 2.50 11.34
N ALA A 50 5.11 2.59 11.55
CA ALA A 50 6.04 1.90 10.68
C ALA A 50 5.81 0.37 10.77
N PRO A 51 5.84 -0.38 9.65
CA PRO A 51 5.81 -1.84 9.69
C PRO A 51 7.12 -2.35 10.32
N ALA A 52 7.11 -2.50 11.64
CA ALA A 52 8.23 -2.95 12.46
C ALA A 52 7.87 -4.26 13.17
N CYS A 53 8.86 -5.14 13.34
CA CYS A 53 8.73 -6.38 14.09
C CYS A 53 7.70 -7.37 13.51
N GLY A 54 7.81 -7.71 12.22
CA GLY A 54 7.05 -8.80 11.59
C GLY A 54 6.18 -8.41 10.38
N PRO A 55 5.50 -7.24 10.35
CA PRO A 55 4.72 -6.83 9.20
C PRO A 55 5.55 -6.72 7.92
N THR A 56 5.05 -7.28 6.82
CA THR A 56 5.64 -7.10 5.49
C THR A 56 4.60 -6.60 4.51
N LEU A 57 5.01 -5.71 3.60
CA LEU A 57 4.15 -5.07 2.61
C LEU A 57 4.78 -5.20 1.21
N CYS A 58 3.94 -5.43 0.20
CA CYS A 58 4.36 -5.25 -1.20
C CYS A 58 4.35 -3.77 -1.58
N ALA A 59 4.73 -3.46 -2.82
CA ALA A 59 4.77 -2.08 -3.31
C ALA A 59 3.41 -1.36 -3.19
N ALA A 60 2.29 -2.05 -3.43
CA ALA A 60 0.95 -1.46 -3.26
C ALA A 60 0.58 -1.26 -1.80
N GLY A 61 0.94 -2.21 -0.92
CA GLY A 61 0.75 -2.06 0.52
C GLY A 61 1.49 -0.83 1.05
N TRP A 62 2.74 -0.65 0.63
CA TRP A 62 3.52 0.55 0.93
C TRP A 62 2.89 1.82 0.37
N ALA A 63 2.46 1.83 -0.90
CA ALA A 63 1.82 3.00 -1.52
C ALA A 63 0.54 3.42 -0.77
N ALA A 64 -0.32 2.47 -0.41
CA ALA A 64 -1.50 2.76 0.40
C ALA A 64 -1.12 3.27 1.81
N HIS A 65 -0.14 2.66 2.46
CA HIS A 65 0.30 3.06 3.78
C HIS A 65 0.86 4.50 3.83
N VAL A 66 1.77 4.84 2.92
CA VAL A 66 2.38 6.20 2.87
C VAL A 66 1.39 7.29 2.45
N THR A 67 0.27 6.92 1.83
CA THR A 67 -0.81 7.85 1.43
C THR A 67 -1.89 8.04 2.49
N GLY A 68 -1.64 7.58 3.71
CA GLY A 68 -2.54 7.84 4.83
C GLY A 68 -3.62 6.79 5.04
N TRP A 69 -3.52 5.61 4.42
CA TRP A 69 -4.48 4.52 4.63
C TRP A 69 -4.05 3.55 5.71
N THR A 70 -5.02 3.12 6.51
CA THR A 70 -4.84 1.99 7.43
C THR A 70 -4.95 0.70 6.64
N LEU A 71 -3.92 -0.14 6.68
CA LEU A 71 -4.00 -1.47 6.07
C LEU A 71 -4.69 -2.41 7.05
N VAL A 72 -5.67 -3.16 6.56
CA VAL A 72 -6.38 -4.18 7.32
C VAL A 72 -6.10 -5.54 6.69
N SER A 73 -5.74 -6.52 7.51
CA SER A 73 -5.55 -7.92 7.17
C SER A 73 -6.33 -8.75 8.18
N LEU A 74 -7.45 -9.29 7.73
CA LEU A 74 -8.33 -10.17 8.49
C LEU A 74 -7.87 -11.63 8.36
N PRO A 75 -8.25 -12.50 9.30
CA PRO A 75 -8.17 -13.95 9.13
C PRO A 75 -8.87 -14.44 7.84
N ASP A 76 -8.45 -15.58 7.27
CA ASP A 76 -8.98 -16.06 5.99
C ASP A 76 -10.48 -16.40 6.00
N ASP A 77 -11.00 -16.76 7.18
CA ASP A 77 -12.43 -17.02 7.43
C ASP A 77 -13.25 -15.73 7.67
N GLU A 78 -12.58 -14.58 7.77
CA GLU A 78 -13.18 -13.26 7.90
C GLU A 78 -12.89 -12.41 6.65
N GLN A 79 -13.91 -12.17 5.83
CA GLN A 79 -13.77 -11.34 4.63
C GLN A 79 -14.76 -10.19 4.65
N ALA A 80 -14.28 -9.01 4.25
CA ALA A 80 -15.11 -7.84 4.05
C ALA A 80 -15.51 -7.73 2.59
N GLU A 81 -16.72 -7.26 2.37
CA GLU A 81 -17.18 -6.85 1.05
C GLU A 81 -16.64 -5.45 0.73
N ILE A 82 -15.86 -5.34 -0.33
CA ILE A 82 -15.18 -4.13 -0.75
C ILE A 82 -15.57 -3.80 -2.18
N ILE A 83 -15.88 -2.54 -2.42
CA ILE A 83 -16.11 -2.01 -3.77
C ILE A 83 -14.73 -1.71 -4.37
N GLY A 84 -14.44 -2.35 -5.50
CA GLY A 84 -13.28 -2.05 -6.31
C GLY A 84 -13.66 -1.30 -7.59
N ASP A 85 -12.67 -0.64 -8.16
CA ASP A 85 -12.76 0.05 -9.44
C ASP A 85 -11.73 -0.54 -10.40
N GLY A 86 -12.17 -1.02 -11.56
CA GLY A 86 -11.32 -1.68 -12.55
C GLY A 86 -11.75 -1.30 -13.95
N ASP A 87 -10.84 -0.65 -14.70
CA ASP A 87 -11.03 -0.30 -16.11
C ASP A 87 -12.36 0.42 -16.43
N GLY A 88 -12.86 1.23 -15.49
CA GLY A 88 -14.08 2.03 -15.64
C GLY A 88 -15.36 1.34 -15.14
N ASP A 89 -15.25 0.11 -14.63
CA ASP A 89 -16.35 -0.63 -14.04
C ASP A 89 -16.15 -0.81 -12.52
N THR A 90 -17.20 -0.50 -11.75
CA THR A 90 -17.25 -0.81 -10.32
C THR A 90 -17.69 -2.25 -10.12
N TYR A 91 -16.98 -2.98 -9.27
CA TYR A 91 -17.35 -4.34 -8.88
C TYR A 91 -17.25 -4.52 -7.37
N THR A 92 -17.96 -5.51 -6.86
CA THR A 92 -17.89 -5.89 -5.46
C THR A 92 -17.04 -7.16 -5.33
N THR A 93 -16.11 -7.17 -4.39
CA THR A 93 -15.29 -8.35 -4.10
C THR A 93 -15.18 -8.60 -2.60
N ARG A 94 -15.04 -9.88 -2.23
CA ARG A 94 -14.73 -10.25 -0.84
C ARG A 94 -13.24 -10.45 -0.70
N THR A 95 -12.65 -9.76 0.27
CA THR A 95 -11.21 -9.84 0.56
C THR A 95 -10.98 -9.78 2.06
N SER A 96 -9.95 -10.50 2.52
CA SER A 96 -9.42 -10.38 3.87
C SER A 96 -8.43 -9.22 4.00
N ILE A 97 -7.93 -8.67 2.89
CA ILE A 97 -6.91 -7.60 2.90
C ILE A 97 -7.40 -6.38 2.11
N TYR A 98 -7.45 -5.21 2.77
CA TYR A 98 -7.96 -3.95 2.20
C TYR A 98 -7.41 -2.72 2.95
N ALA A 99 -7.75 -1.53 2.46
CA ALA A 99 -7.33 -0.24 3.01
C ALA A 99 -8.55 0.52 3.57
N GLU A 100 -8.40 1.16 4.73
CA GLU A 100 -9.42 2.02 5.34
C GLU A 100 -8.93 3.44 5.59
N ARG A 101 -9.79 4.43 5.34
CA ARG A 101 -9.56 5.84 5.69
C ARG A 101 -10.87 6.52 6.04
N GLY A 102 -11.07 6.84 7.31
CA GLY A 102 -12.37 7.29 7.81
C GLY A 102 -13.42 6.20 7.64
N GLU A 103 -14.52 6.52 6.96
CA GLU A 103 -15.60 5.56 6.63
C GLU A 103 -15.37 4.83 5.30
N GLU A 104 -14.33 5.21 4.55
CA GLU A 104 -14.01 4.66 3.24
C GLU A 104 -13.24 3.35 3.36
N ARG A 105 -13.64 2.33 2.58
CA ARG A 105 -12.94 1.05 2.45
C ARG A 105 -12.69 0.76 0.98
N ARG A 106 -11.44 0.50 0.62
CA ARG A 106 -11.03 0.25 -0.77
C ARG A 106 -10.02 -0.88 -0.88
N LEU A 107 -9.92 -1.46 -2.06
CA LEU A 107 -8.85 -2.42 -2.35
C LEU A 107 -7.51 -1.69 -2.33
N ILE A 108 -6.51 -2.33 -1.71
CA ILE A 108 -5.14 -1.79 -1.65
C ILE A 108 -4.61 -1.53 -3.06
N ARG A 109 -4.93 -2.40 -4.03
CA ARG A 109 -4.51 -2.24 -5.42
C ARG A 109 -5.08 -0.97 -6.07
N ASP A 110 -6.32 -0.61 -5.76
CA ASP A 110 -6.99 0.54 -6.37
C ASP A 110 -6.44 1.83 -5.76
N VAL A 111 -6.23 1.84 -4.44
CA VAL A 111 -5.56 2.94 -3.73
C VAL A 111 -4.15 3.15 -4.28
N ALA A 112 -3.37 2.07 -4.45
CA ALA A 112 -2.01 2.15 -4.96
C ALA A 112 -1.98 2.60 -6.42
N ALA A 113 -2.87 2.08 -7.27
CA ALA A 113 -2.97 2.46 -8.67
C ALA A 113 -3.28 3.95 -8.82
N GLU A 114 -4.30 4.45 -8.12
CA GLU A 114 -4.64 5.87 -8.08
C GLU A 114 -3.47 6.73 -7.59
N ALA A 115 -2.84 6.33 -6.48
CA ALA A 115 -1.75 7.09 -5.88
C ALA A 115 -0.49 7.14 -6.75
N LEU A 116 -0.20 6.07 -7.50
CA LEU A 116 0.97 5.97 -8.38
C LEU A 116 0.66 6.36 -9.83
N GLY A 117 -0.58 6.79 -10.12
CA GLY A 117 -0.99 7.17 -11.48
C GLY A 117 -0.94 6.02 -12.48
N LEU A 118 -1.22 4.80 -12.03
CA LEU A 118 -1.22 3.57 -12.84
C LEU A 118 -2.65 3.12 -13.12
N THR A 119 -2.84 2.40 -14.22
CA THR A 119 -4.05 1.60 -14.45
C THR A 119 -3.98 0.25 -13.75
N PRO A 120 -5.12 -0.44 -13.50
CA PRO A 120 -5.13 -1.80 -12.94
C PRO A 120 -4.26 -2.81 -13.72
N SER A 121 -4.10 -2.59 -15.03
CA SER A 121 -3.31 -3.42 -15.93
C SER A 121 -1.79 -3.19 -15.86
N GLU A 122 -1.34 -2.03 -15.37
CA GLU A 122 0.07 -1.61 -15.32
C GLU A 122 0.75 -1.99 -13.99
N THR A 123 0.16 -2.94 -13.28
CA THR A 123 0.54 -3.18 -11.89
C THR A 123 1.63 -4.23 -11.73
N PHE A 124 2.60 -3.92 -10.88
CA PHE A 124 3.79 -4.75 -10.62
C PHE A 124 3.79 -5.36 -9.20
N TRP A 125 2.63 -5.38 -8.56
CA TRP A 125 2.45 -5.67 -7.14
C TRP A 125 2.91 -7.06 -6.69
N TYR A 126 3.03 -7.99 -7.63
CA TYR A 126 3.41 -9.39 -7.41
C TYR A 126 4.59 -9.85 -8.29
N ASP A 127 5.29 -8.91 -8.93
CA ASP A 127 6.54 -9.22 -9.63
C ASP A 127 7.68 -9.40 -8.61
N THR A 128 8.91 -9.46 -9.09
CA THR A 128 10.11 -9.51 -8.26
C THR A 128 10.38 -8.15 -7.59
N PRO A 129 11.02 -8.15 -6.40
CA PRO A 129 11.45 -6.91 -5.75
C PRO A 129 12.28 -5.97 -6.66
N PRO A 130 13.23 -6.45 -7.48
CA PRO A 130 13.94 -5.60 -8.44
C PRO A 130 13.03 -4.93 -9.47
N THR A 131 12.06 -5.63 -10.05
CA THR A 131 11.11 -5.05 -11.02
C THR A 131 10.28 -3.95 -10.37
N ALA A 132 9.76 -4.21 -9.17
CA ALA A 132 8.96 -3.23 -8.44
C ALA A 132 9.76 -1.97 -8.08
N LEU A 133 11.01 -2.14 -7.61
CA LEU A 133 11.90 -1.03 -7.31
C LEU A 133 12.29 -0.24 -8.57
N HIS A 134 12.44 -0.91 -9.71
CA HIS A 134 12.71 -0.24 -10.98
C HIS A 134 11.54 0.66 -11.40
N LEU A 135 10.32 0.14 -11.42
CA LEU A 135 9.12 0.90 -11.81
C LEU A 135 8.85 2.07 -10.84
N LEU A 136 9.03 1.86 -9.53
CA LEU A 136 8.94 2.95 -8.56
C LEU A 136 9.95 4.06 -8.83
N ARG A 137 11.18 3.73 -9.26
CA ARG A 137 12.19 4.73 -9.64
C ARG A 137 11.80 5.50 -10.90
N GLU A 138 11.27 4.80 -11.91
CA GLU A 138 10.76 5.45 -13.13
C GLU A 138 9.63 6.42 -12.82
N ILE A 139 8.65 6.03 -12.01
CA ILE A 139 7.54 6.91 -11.59
C ILE A 139 8.07 8.09 -10.77
N ALA A 140 9.08 7.87 -9.92
CA ALA A 140 9.73 8.92 -9.13
C ALA A 140 10.62 9.85 -9.98
N GLY A 141 10.93 9.50 -11.24
CA GLY A 141 11.87 10.23 -12.09
C GLY A 141 13.32 10.14 -11.62
N ARG A 142 13.73 8.99 -11.05
CA ARG A 142 15.06 8.76 -10.44
C ARG A 142 15.84 7.63 -11.11
#